data_AF-V9VRA2-F1
#
_entry.id   AF-V9VRA2-F1
#
_cell.length_a   1.000
_cell.length_b   1.000
_cell.length_c   1.000
_cell.angle_alpha   90.00
_cell.angle_beta   90.00
_cell.angle_gamma   90.00
#
_symmetry.space_group_name_H-M   'P 1'
#
loop_
_entity.id
_entity.type
_entity.pdbx_description
1 polymer ?
#
loop_
_entity_poly.entity_id
_entity_poly.type
_entity_poly.pdbx_seq_one_letter_code
_entity_poly.pdbx_strand_id
1 'polypeptide(L)'
;MKSLSDVQNTAFMAIGPSRIAALSLLALARDQDDAEGGSASDVLSLSVQRIAAAHAMLGSGLDSLLQQCSYSLPKDLEARRQACLEVLSPLHDATSRTEGSPLAQVRLIPDLAGLCLYRLEPAVTGFLQQLAQTLCDAQQLREEEREQNMRTTIANAEGVGRNIKFISFNASIEAARIGDMGKGFAVIATEIRELSGKTQTLLEEISGYLRH
;
A
#
# COMPACT_ATOMS: atom_id res chain seq x y z
N MET A 1 -8.04 0.41 6.47
CA MET A 1 -6.65 -0.05 6.27
C MET A 1 -6.06 0.78 5.13
N LYS A 2 -4.82 1.25 5.25
CA LYS A 2 -4.13 1.85 4.10
C LYS A 2 -3.92 0.76 3.04
N SER A 3 -4.11 1.10 1.77
CA SER A 3 -3.79 0.22 0.64
C SER A 3 -2.28 0.23 0.39
N LEU A 4 -1.73 -0.78 -0.32
CA LEU A 4 -0.32 -0.67 -0.74
C LEU A 4 -0.14 0.44 -1.80
N SER A 5 -1.21 0.86 -2.48
CA SER A 5 -1.20 2.05 -3.34
C SER A 5 -0.94 3.33 -2.50
N ASP A 6 -1.54 3.45 -1.31
CA ASP A 6 -1.25 4.57 -0.41
C ASP A 6 0.21 4.54 0.08
N VAL A 7 0.75 3.35 0.34
CA VAL A 7 2.17 3.17 0.69
C VAL A 7 3.07 3.62 -0.46
N GLN A 8 2.78 3.17 -1.69
CA GLN A 8 3.50 3.57 -2.89
C GLN A 8 3.49 5.09 -3.06
N ASN A 9 2.32 5.73 -2.98
CA ASN A 9 2.19 7.18 -3.15
C ASN A 9 2.97 7.94 -2.07
N THR A 10 2.84 7.52 -0.81
CA THR A 10 3.54 8.16 0.31
C THR A 10 5.06 8.04 0.17
N ALA A 11 5.54 6.84 -0.18
CA ALA A 11 6.96 6.59 -0.41
C ALA A 11 7.49 7.42 -1.59
N PHE A 12 6.76 7.48 -2.70
CA PHE A 12 7.13 8.25 -3.88
C PHE A 12 7.25 9.74 -3.57
N MET A 13 6.29 10.31 -2.84
CA MET A 13 6.27 11.73 -2.47
C MET A 13 7.40 12.11 -1.50
N ALA A 14 7.82 11.20 -0.63
CA ALA A 14 8.92 11.46 0.29
C ALA A 14 10.30 11.27 -0.38
N ILE A 15 10.45 10.23 -1.21
CA ILE A 15 11.76 9.81 -1.74
C ILE A 15 12.08 10.51 -3.06
N GLY A 16 11.12 10.62 -3.98
CA GLY A 16 11.34 11.15 -5.33
C GLY A 16 11.96 12.56 -5.39
N PRO A 17 11.55 13.52 -4.53
CA PRO A 17 12.11 14.87 -4.50
C PRO A 17 13.59 14.95 -4.09
N SER A 18 14.15 13.90 -3.46
CA SER A 18 15.56 13.87 -3.06
C SER A 18 16.54 14.03 -4.22
N ARG A 19 16.18 13.56 -5.43
CA ARG A 19 17.00 13.69 -6.63
C ARG A 19 17.22 15.16 -7.00
N ILE A 20 16.13 15.93 -7.04
CA ILE A 20 16.19 17.38 -7.33
C ILE A 20 16.93 18.08 -6.19
N ALA A 21 16.64 17.74 -4.94
CA ALA A 21 17.32 18.31 -3.78
C ALA A 21 18.85 18.08 -3.83
N ALA A 22 19.30 16.89 -4.21
CA ALA A 22 20.72 16.57 -4.36
C ALA A 22 21.40 17.40 -5.45
N LEU A 23 20.70 17.65 -6.57
CA LEU A 23 21.20 18.52 -7.64
C LEU A 23 21.23 20.00 -7.22
N SER A 24 20.21 20.45 -6.49
CA SER A 24 20.17 21.81 -5.91
C SER A 24 21.32 22.02 -4.92
N LEU A 25 21.59 21.04 -4.05
CA LEU A 25 22.73 21.08 -3.13
C LEU A 25 24.07 21.08 -3.88
N LEU A 26 24.21 20.29 -4.94
CA LEU A 26 25.41 20.32 -5.79
C LEU A 26 25.61 21.70 -6.45
N ALA A 27 24.54 22.31 -6.98
CA ALA A 27 24.60 23.62 -7.60
C ALA A 27 25.02 24.69 -6.59
N LEU A 28 24.36 24.75 -5.43
CA LEU A 28 24.69 25.68 -4.34
C LEU A 28 26.11 25.45 -3.81
N ALA A 29 26.58 24.20 -3.73
CA ALA A 29 27.91 23.88 -3.23
C ALA A 29 29.01 24.35 -4.20
N ARG A 30 28.71 24.42 -5.51
CA ARG A 30 29.63 24.88 -6.55
C ARG A 30 29.63 26.40 -6.73
N ASP A 31 28.51 27.05 -6.44
CA ASP A 31 28.42 28.50 -6.52
C ASP A 31 29.31 29.11 -5.41
N GLN A 32 30.31 29.91 -5.81
CA GLN A 32 31.27 30.53 -4.89
C GLN A 32 30.83 31.91 -4.44
N ASP A 33 29.91 32.54 -5.16
CA ASP A 33 29.27 33.77 -4.72
C ASP A 33 28.28 33.41 -3.62
N ASP A 34 28.54 33.87 -2.40
CA ASP A 34 27.55 33.93 -1.34
C ASP A 34 26.42 34.82 -1.85
N ALA A 35 25.44 34.21 -2.54
CA ALA A 35 24.23 34.88 -2.94
C ALA A 35 23.48 35.25 -1.65
N GLU A 36 23.76 36.44 -1.13
CA GLU A 36 23.07 37.13 -0.03
C GLU A 36 21.61 37.47 -0.42
N GLY A 37 20.88 36.53 -1.01
CA GLY A 37 19.49 36.64 -1.42
C GLY A 37 18.64 35.53 -0.81
N GLY A 38 17.45 35.87 -0.30
CA GLY A 38 16.54 34.93 0.39
C GLY A 38 16.21 33.66 -0.40
N SER A 39 16.23 33.72 -1.74
CA SER A 39 15.92 32.57 -2.60
C SER A 39 16.92 31.41 -2.46
N ALA A 40 18.21 31.65 -2.23
CA ALA A 40 19.21 30.57 -2.12
C ALA A 40 19.07 29.83 -0.78
N SER A 41 18.79 30.58 0.29
CA SER A 41 18.51 30.02 1.62
C SER A 41 17.26 29.15 1.63
N ASP A 42 16.20 29.58 0.94
CA ASP A 42 14.96 28.79 0.82
C ASP A 42 15.19 27.48 0.06
N VAL A 43 15.94 27.52 -1.04
CA VAL A 43 16.30 26.32 -1.81
C VAL A 43 17.17 25.37 -0.98
N LEU A 44 18.12 25.89 -0.20
CA LEU A 44 18.94 25.09 0.71
C LEU A 44 18.06 24.40 1.76
N SER A 45 17.22 25.16 2.48
CA SER A 45 16.33 24.64 3.51
C SER A 45 15.40 23.55 2.97
N LEU A 46 14.76 23.80 1.83
CA LEU A 46 13.88 22.83 1.18
C LEU A 46 14.64 21.57 0.73
N SER A 47 15.88 21.73 0.23
CA SER A 47 16.70 20.60 -0.20
C SER A 47 17.11 19.73 0.99
N VAL A 48 17.54 20.33 2.09
CA VAL A 48 17.85 19.63 3.36
C VAL A 48 16.63 18.85 3.84
N GLN A 49 15.45 19.48 3.87
CA GLN A 49 14.21 18.82 4.30
C GLN A 49 13.87 17.61 3.42
N ARG A 50 14.04 17.72 2.10
CA ARG A 50 13.76 16.63 1.14
C ARG A 50 14.75 15.47 1.28
N ILE A 51 16.03 15.75 1.50
CA ILE A 51 17.03 14.71 1.78
C ILE A 51 16.69 13.98 3.09
N ALA A 52 16.36 14.73 4.15
CA ALA A 52 15.95 14.15 5.43
C ALA A 52 14.67 13.31 5.32
N ALA A 53 13.65 13.79 4.61
CA ALA A 53 12.40 13.07 4.40
C ALA A 53 12.61 11.76 3.62
N ALA A 54 13.44 11.79 2.56
CA ALA A 54 13.77 10.60 1.80
C ALA A 54 14.56 9.59 2.63
N HIS A 55 15.55 10.03 3.42
CA HIS A 55 16.32 9.16 4.30
C HIS A 55 15.44 8.51 5.38
N ALA A 56 14.57 9.29 6.02
CA ALA A 56 13.63 8.79 7.02
C ALA A 56 12.62 7.78 6.42
N MET A 57 12.10 8.06 5.22
CA MET A 57 11.19 7.15 4.53
C MET A 57 11.89 5.87 4.08
N LEU A 58 13.06 5.98 3.47
CA LEU A 58 13.86 4.83 3.06
C LEU A 58 14.30 3.99 4.25
N GLY A 59 14.47 4.57 5.44
CA GLY A 59 14.77 3.89 6.70
C GLY A 59 13.53 3.26 7.32
N SER A 60 13.11 3.75 8.48
CA SER A 60 12.01 3.15 9.26
C SER A 60 10.60 3.54 8.74
N GLY A 61 10.48 4.60 7.95
CA GLY A 61 9.19 5.09 7.48
C GLY A 61 8.47 4.08 6.59
N LEU A 62 9.17 3.50 5.61
CA LEU A 62 8.61 2.50 4.71
C LEU A 62 8.25 1.21 5.47
N ASP A 63 9.10 0.75 6.39
CA ASP A 63 8.83 -0.44 7.22
C ASP A 63 7.51 -0.29 8.00
N SER A 64 7.29 0.87 8.63
CA SER A 64 6.06 1.16 9.37
C SER A 64 4.82 1.14 8.46
N LEU A 65 4.92 1.70 7.24
CA LEU A 65 3.83 1.70 6.29
C LEU A 65 3.48 0.30 5.77
N LEU A 66 4.50 -0.53 5.50
CA LEU A 66 4.32 -1.89 5.02
C LEU A 66 3.77 -2.81 6.12
N GLN A 67 4.21 -2.62 7.37
CA GLN A 67 3.70 -3.36 8.53
C GLN A 67 2.20 -3.11 8.75
N GLN A 68 1.72 -1.87 8.56
CA GLN A 68 0.29 -1.54 8.61
C GLN A 68 -0.54 -2.30 7.56
N CYS A 69 0.11 -2.74 6.48
CA CYS A 69 -0.51 -3.50 5.40
C CYS A 69 -0.20 -5.01 5.49
N SER A 70 0.45 -5.47 6.57
CA SER A 70 0.94 -6.85 6.72
C SER A 70 1.69 -7.33 5.48
N TYR A 71 2.57 -6.50 4.94
CA TYR A 71 3.35 -6.79 3.74
C TYR A 71 4.85 -6.64 4.01
N SER A 72 5.66 -7.45 3.34
CA SER A 72 7.13 -7.40 3.42
C SER A 72 7.72 -7.31 2.02
N LEU A 73 8.72 -6.47 1.81
CA LEU A 73 9.37 -6.35 0.52
C LEU A 73 10.13 -7.65 0.15
N PRO A 74 10.15 -8.02 -1.14
CA PRO A 74 11.06 -9.05 -1.63
C PRO A 74 12.53 -8.68 -1.38
N LYS A 75 13.38 -9.69 -1.20
CA LYS A 75 14.80 -9.51 -0.87
C LYS A 75 15.55 -8.59 -1.86
N ASP A 76 15.25 -8.69 -3.14
CA ASP A 76 15.91 -7.87 -4.17
C ASP A 76 15.53 -6.38 -4.07
N LEU A 77 14.25 -6.11 -3.76
CA LEU A 77 13.78 -4.74 -3.58
C LEU A 77 14.28 -4.14 -2.25
N GLU A 78 14.42 -4.98 -1.23
CA GLU A 78 15.03 -4.64 0.05
C GLU A 78 16.51 -4.27 -0.11
N ALA A 79 17.27 -5.04 -0.89
CA ALA A 79 18.66 -4.73 -1.23
C ALA A 79 18.78 -3.39 -1.98
N ARG A 80 17.82 -3.07 -2.86
CA ARG A 80 17.78 -1.77 -3.57
C ARG A 80 17.42 -0.62 -2.64
N ARG A 81 16.48 -0.82 -1.71
CA ARG A 81 16.19 0.15 -0.65
C ARG A 81 17.46 0.49 0.14
N GLN A 82 18.21 -0.54 0.55
CA GLN A 82 19.46 -0.37 1.28
C GLN A 82 20.53 0.35 0.46
N ALA A 83 20.68 0.02 -0.82
CA ALA A 83 21.58 0.73 -1.72
C ALA A 83 21.20 2.22 -1.87
N CYS A 84 19.90 2.55 -1.92
CA CYS A 84 19.45 3.94 -1.88
C CYS A 84 19.83 4.67 -0.59
N LEU A 85 19.67 4.00 0.56
CA LEU A 85 20.08 4.56 1.86
C LEU A 85 21.58 4.84 1.89
N GLU A 86 22.40 3.90 1.44
CA GLU A 86 23.87 4.05 1.41
C GLU A 86 24.31 5.21 0.51
N VAL A 87 23.67 5.38 -0.65
CA VAL A 87 23.97 6.49 -1.56
C VAL A 87 23.49 7.84 -1.01
N LEU A 88 22.38 7.87 -0.28
CA LEU A 88 21.80 9.09 0.29
C LEU A 88 22.47 9.52 1.61
N SER A 89 23.01 8.58 2.38
CA SER A 89 23.58 8.79 3.71
C SER A 89 24.63 9.92 3.77
N PRO A 90 25.61 10.03 2.85
CA PRO A 90 26.57 11.13 2.90
C PRO A 90 25.94 12.53 2.82
N LEU A 91 24.89 12.70 2.00
CA LEU A 91 24.15 13.96 1.92
C LEU A 91 23.32 14.20 3.18
N HIS A 92 22.67 13.15 3.70
CA HIS A 92 21.90 13.26 4.94
C HIS A 92 22.79 13.64 6.12
N ASP A 93 23.93 12.98 6.29
CA ASP A 93 24.88 13.22 7.37
C ASP A 93 25.52 14.61 7.29
N ALA A 94 25.82 15.09 6.09
CA ALA A 94 26.33 16.45 5.90
C ALA A 94 25.27 17.52 6.25
N THR A 95 23.99 17.24 5.98
CA THR A 95 22.89 18.20 6.16
C THR A 95 22.21 18.14 7.53
N SER A 96 22.41 17.05 8.29
CA SER A 96 21.82 16.85 9.62
C SER A 96 22.73 17.31 10.77
N ARG A 97 24.01 17.59 10.50
CA ARG A 97 24.96 18.09 11.51
C ARG A 97 24.53 19.45 12.07
N THR A 98 24.57 19.56 13.39
CA THR A 98 24.26 20.80 14.12
C THR A 98 25.42 21.81 14.11
N GLU A 99 26.64 21.35 13.81
CA GLU A 99 27.85 22.18 13.81
C GLU A 99 28.23 22.64 12.39
N GLY A 100 28.11 23.96 12.16
CA GLY A 100 28.47 24.61 10.90
C GLY A 100 27.32 24.74 9.90
N SER A 101 27.60 25.38 8.76
CA SER A 101 26.62 25.49 7.67
C SER A 101 26.45 24.13 6.97
N PRO A 102 25.21 23.65 6.74
CA PRO A 102 24.94 22.43 5.97
C PRO A 102 25.65 22.43 4.61
N LEU A 103 25.72 23.60 3.96
CA LEU A 103 26.36 23.74 2.66
C LEU A 103 27.88 23.57 2.73
N ALA A 104 28.51 24.05 3.80
CA ALA A 104 29.95 23.85 4.03
C ALA A 104 30.28 22.36 4.22
N GLN A 105 29.44 21.61 4.94
CA GLN A 105 29.61 20.16 5.11
C GLN A 105 29.38 19.40 3.80
N VAL A 106 28.38 19.80 3.01
CA VAL A 106 28.12 19.20 1.69
C VAL A 106 29.32 19.39 0.75
N ARG A 107 30.00 20.54 0.79
CA ARG A 107 31.24 20.79 0.02
C ARG A 107 32.39 19.85 0.37
N LEU A 108 32.40 19.26 1.57
CA LEU A 108 33.43 18.31 2.01
C LEU A 108 33.19 16.88 1.52
N ILE A 109 32.02 16.59 0.94
CA ILE A 109 31.70 15.25 0.43
C ILE A 109 32.63 14.91 -0.77
N PRO A 110 33.42 13.83 -0.70
CA PRO A 110 34.25 13.39 -1.81
C PRO A 110 33.41 13.05 -3.04
N ASP A 111 33.82 13.55 -4.21
CA ASP A 111 33.11 13.34 -5.48
C ASP A 111 31.59 13.62 -5.38
N LEU A 112 31.22 14.77 -4.78
CA LEU A 112 29.83 15.21 -4.64
C LEU A 112 29.09 15.17 -5.99
N ALA A 113 29.75 15.59 -7.07
CA ALA A 113 29.14 15.60 -8.39
C ALA A 113 28.83 14.18 -8.88
N GLY A 114 29.76 13.23 -8.74
CA GLY A 114 29.52 11.84 -9.12
C GLY A 114 28.50 11.15 -8.22
N LEU A 115 28.43 11.51 -6.93
CA LEU A 115 27.35 11.08 -6.05
C LEU A 115 25.99 11.53 -6.56
N CYS A 116 25.80 12.84 -6.77
CA CYS A 116 24.49 13.39 -7.13
C CYS A 116 24.06 13.00 -8.56
N LEU A 117 24.97 13.06 -9.53
CA LEU A 117 24.65 12.88 -10.96
C LEU A 117 24.61 11.42 -11.39
N TYR A 118 25.50 10.57 -10.87
CA TYR A 118 25.69 9.22 -11.41
C TYR A 118 25.30 8.10 -10.46
N ARG A 119 25.14 8.36 -9.16
CA ARG A 119 24.79 7.33 -8.17
C ARG A 119 23.38 7.50 -7.62
N LEU A 120 23.05 8.70 -7.14
CA LEU A 120 21.79 8.95 -6.45
C LEU A 120 20.58 8.88 -7.38
N GLU A 121 20.65 9.55 -8.53
CA GLU A 121 19.55 9.54 -9.52
C GLU A 121 19.17 8.11 -9.94
N PRO A 122 20.08 7.27 -10.47
CA PRO A 122 19.68 5.94 -10.95
C PRO A 122 19.28 5.01 -9.81
N ALA A 123 19.88 5.13 -8.63
CA ALA A 123 19.48 4.34 -7.47
C ALA A 123 18.04 4.65 -7.05
N VAL A 124 17.71 5.93 -6.83
CA VAL A 124 16.38 6.35 -6.39
C VAL A 124 15.32 6.05 -7.46
N THR A 125 15.60 6.37 -8.72
CA THR A 125 14.67 6.10 -9.83
C THR A 125 14.41 4.59 -9.97
N GLY A 126 15.46 3.77 -9.97
CA GLY A 126 15.35 2.33 -10.10
C GLY A 126 14.61 1.68 -8.92
N PHE A 127 14.84 2.16 -7.69
CA PHE A 127 14.10 1.69 -6.52
C PHE A 127 12.61 2.05 -6.61
N LEU A 128 12.27 3.31 -6.91
CA LEU A 128 10.87 3.75 -6.96
C LEU A 128 10.07 3.04 -8.06
N GLN A 129 10.68 2.78 -9.22
CA GLN A 129 10.05 2.01 -10.30
C GLN A 129 9.74 0.58 -9.85
N GLN A 130 10.71 -0.11 -9.24
CA GLN A 130 10.49 -1.48 -8.78
C GLN A 130 9.55 -1.57 -7.58
N LEU A 131 9.57 -0.59 -6.69
CA LEU A 131 8.61 -0.47 -5.59
C LEU A 131 7.19 -0.33 -6.13
N ALA A 132 6.98 0.58 -7.09
CA ALA A 132 5.68 0.78 -7.71
C ALA A 132 5.15 -0.49 -8.38
N GLN A 133 5.99 -1.17 -9.16
CA GLN A 133 5.61 -2.43 -9.81
C GLN A 133 5.26 -3.51 -8.78
N THR A 134 6.15 -3.73 -7.82
CA THR A 134 5.99 -4.79 -6.80
C THR A 134 4.74 -4.59 -5.94
N LEU A 135 4.46 -3.35 -5.53
CA LEU A 135 3.28 -3.05 -4.73
C LEU A 135 1.99 -3.14 -5.57
N CYS A 136 2.02 -2.73 -6.83
CA CYS A 136 0.89 -2.90 -7.75
C CYS A 136 0.52 -4.38 -7.92
N ASP A 137 1.52 -5.21 -8.26
CA ASP A 137 1.34 -6.66 -8.45
C ASP A 137 0.80 -7.31 -7.16
N ALA A 138 1.36 -6.94 -6.01
CA ALA A 138 0.89 -7.44 -4.72
C ALA A 138 -0.54 -7.01 -4.37
N GLN A 139 -1.02 -5.86 -4.84
CA GLN A 139 -2.41 -5.45 -4.66
C GLN A 139 -3.35 -6.25 -5.57
N GLN A 140 -2.97 -6.45 -6.82
CA GLN A 140 -3.76 -7.23 -7.77
C GLN A 140 -3.95 -8.66 -7.27
N LEU A 141 -2.86 -9.32 -6.84
CA LEU A 141 -2.92 -10.65 -6.24
C LEU A 141 -3.86 -10.72 -5.02
N ARG A 142 -3.79 -9.72 -4.13
CA ARG A 142 -4.68 -9.66 -2.96
C ARG A 142 -6.14 -9.49 -3.35
N GLU A 143 -6.42 -8.71 -4.39
CA GLU A 143 -7.78 -8.52 -4.89
C GLU A 143 -8.31 -9.81 -5.52
N GLU A 144 -7.53 -10.47 -6.36
CA GLU A 144 -7.87 -11.76 -6.97
C GLU A 144 -8.15 -12.83 -5.90
N GLU A 145 -7.31 -12.95 -4.89
CA GLU A 145 -7.53 -13.86 -3.76
C GLU A 145 -8.81 -13.52 -2.99
N ARG A 146 -9.09 -12.22 -2.79
CA ARG A 146 -10.28 -11.74 -2.10
C ARG A 146 -11.55 -12.07 -2.89
N GLU A 147 -11.54 -11.83 -4.19
CA GLU A 147 -12.64 -12.19 -5.09
C GLU A 147 -12.89 -13.70 -5.08
N GLN A 148 -11.84 -14.51 -5.17
CA GLN A 148 -11.97 -15.96 -5.15
C GLN A 148 -12.53 -16.48 -3.82
N ASN A 149 -12.08 -15.90 -2.70
CA ASN A 149 -12.61 -16.22 -1.37
C ASN A 149 -14.08 -15.81 -1.23
N MET A 150 -14.47 -14.64 -1.75
CA MET A 150 -15.87 -14.22 -1.80
C MET A 150 -16.72 -15.19 -2.62
N ARG A 151 -16.29 -15.56 -3.83
CA ARG A 151 -16.98 -16.53 -4.69
C ARG A 151 -17.19 -17.87 -3.97
N THR A 152 -16.16 -18.37 -3.30
CA THR A 152 -16.23 -19.63 -2.54
C THR A 152 -17.21 -19.54 -1.38
N THR A 153 -17.20 -18.41 -0.65
CA THR A 153 -18.11 -18.17 0.48
C THR A 153 -19.57 -18.08 0.02
N ILE A 154 -19.84 -17.42 -1.10
CA ILE A 154 -21.18 -17.34 -1.70
C ILE A 154 -21.65 -18.73 -2.12
N ALA A 155 -20.81 -19.52 -2.81
CA ALA A 155 -21.15 -20.88 -3.21
C ALA A 155 -21.49 -21.77 -2.01
N ASN A 156 -20.75 -21.63 -0.90
CA ASN A 156 -21.05 -22.33 0.35
C ASN A 156 -22.39 -21.87 0.95
N ALA A 157 -22.66 -20.57 0.97
CA ALA A 157 -23.91 -20.00 1.47
C ALA A 157 -25.12 -20.46 0.64
N GLU A 158 -25.00 -20.54 -0.68
CA GLU A 158 -26.04 -21.11 -1.55
C GLU A 158 -26.31 -22.59 -1.21
N GLY A 159 -25.24 -23.37 -0.95
CA GLY A 159 -25.36 -24.75 -0.50
C GLY A 159 -26.15 -24.88 0.80
N VAL A 160 -25.85 -24.02 1.78
CA VAL A 160 -26.59 -23.95 3.05
C VAL A 160 -28.05 -23.54 2.80
N GLY A 161 -28.31 -22.52 1.99
CA GLY A 161 -29.66 -22.07 1.65
C GLY A 161 -30.51 -23.18 1.00
N ARG A 162 -29.92 -23.97 0.09
CA ARG A 162 -30.56 -25.15 -0.50
C ARG A 162 -30.91 -26.20 0.56
N ASN A 163 -30.00 -26.46 1.50
CA ASN A 163 -30.26 -27.42 2.59
C ASN A 163 -31.40 -26.95 3.50
N ILE A 164 -31.44 -25.66 3.87
CA ILE A 164 -32.53 -25.09 4.68
C ILE A 164 -33.87 -25.24 3.93
N LYS A 165 -33.89 -24.98 2.62
CA LYS A 165 -35.07 -25.17 1.77
C LYS A 165 -35.57 -26.62 1.76
N PHE A 166 -34.67 -27.61 1.77
CA PHE A 166 -35.06 -29.02 1.88
C PHE A 166 -35.56 -29.39 3.28
N ILE A 167 -34.93 -28.87 4.33
CA ILE A 167 -35.37 -29.07 5.72
C ILE A 167 -36.79 -28.51 5.90
N SER A 168 -37.04 -27.30 5.42
CA SER A 168 -38.36 -26.68 5.53
C SER A 168 -39.42 -27.43 4.72
N PHE A 169 -39.06 -27.90 3.52
CA PHE A 169 -39.94 -28.75 2.73
C PHE A 169 -40.32 -30.05 3.44
N ASN A 170 -39.34 -30.75 4.04
CA ASN A 170 -39.60 -31.97 4.82
C ASN A 170 -40.47 -31.67 6.05
N ALA A 171 -40.25 -30.54 6.72
CA ALA A 171 -41.09 -30.10 7.83
C ALA A 171 -42.53 -29.80 7.40
N SER A 172 -42.74 -29.20 6.22
CA SER A 172 -44.08 -29.00 5.64
C SER A 172 -44.80 -30.33 5.37
N ILE A 173 -44.08 -31.34 4.86
CA ILE A 173 -44.64 -32.69 4.62
C ILE A 173 -45.07 -33.33 5.95
N GLU A 174 -44.20 -33.32 6.96
CA GLU A 174 -44.50 -33.95 8.24
C GLU A 174 -45.63 -33.20 8.99
N ALA A 175 -45.69 -31.87 8.86
CA ALA A 175 -46.80 -31.07 9.36
C ALA A 175 -48.14 -31.47 8.71
N ALA A 176 -48.16 -31.72 7.40
CA ALA A 176 -49.35 -32.21 6.71
C ALA A 176 -49.75 -33.63 7.15
N ARG A 177 -48.76 -34.49 7.43
CA ARG A 177 -48.97 -35.87 7.88
C ARG A 177 -49.62 -35.95 9.27
N ILE A 178 -49.26 -35.06 10.19
CA ILE A 178 -49.81 -35.01 11.55
C ILE A 178 -51.22 -34.34 11.57
N GLY A 179 -51.66 -33.78 10.44
CA GLY A 179 -53.00 -33.23 10.26
C GLY A 179 -53.22 -31.97 11.10
N ASP A 180 -54.32 -31.93 11.87
CA ASP A 180 -54.72 -30.72 12.60
C ASP A 180 -53.68 -30.26 13.65
N MET A 181 -52.96 -31.18 14.29
CA MET A 181 -51.91 -30.80 15.26
C MET A 181 -50.65 -30.22 14.60
N GLY A 182 -50.47 -30.41 13.28
CA GLY A 182 -49.32 -29.91 12.52
C GLY A 182 -49.49 -28.50 11.95
N LYS A 183 -50.66 -27.86 12.07
CA LYS A 183 -50.97 -26.57 11.44
C LYS A 183 -49.98 -25.45 11.79
N GLY A 184 -49.54 -25.35 13.05
CA GLY A 184 -48.53 -24.36 13.47
C GLY A 184 -47.15 -24.62 12.85
N PHE A 185 -46.73 -25.89 12.76
CA PHE A 185 -45.48 -26.28 12.10
C PHE A 185 -45.52 -26.02 10.59
N ALA A 186 -46.67 -26.19 9.94
CA ALA A 186 -46.84 -25.90 8.51
C ALA A 186 -46.60 -24.41 8.19
N VAL A 187 -47.07 -23.50 9.05
CA VAL A 187 -46.85 -22.05 8.89
C VAL A 187 -45.35 -21.73 9.02
N ILE A 188 -44.69 -22.22 10.07
CA ILE A 188 -43.25 -21.99 10.29
C ILE A 188 -42.42 -22.55 9.13
N ALA A 189 -42.73 -23.76 8.65
CA ALA A 189 -42.03 -24.37 7.54
C ALA A 189 -42.18 -23.56 6.24
N THR A 190 -43.35 -22.97 6.00
CA THR A 190 -43.60 -22.09 4.85
C THR A 190 -42.77 -20.82 4.95
N GLU A 191 -42.76 -20.16 6.12
CA GLU A 191 -41.97 -18.95 6.35
C GLU A 191 -40.46 -19.20 6.15
N ILE A 192 -39.94 -20.31 6.69
CA ILE A 192 -38.53 -20.70 6.49
C ILE A 192 -38.23 -20.93 5.00
N ARG A 193 -39.16 -21.54 4.26
CA ARG A 193 -39.00 -21.78 2.82
C ARG A 193 -38.95 -20.47 2.03
N GLU A 194 -39.85 -19.53 2.34
CA GLU A 194 -39.86 -18.21 1.70
C GLU A 194 -38.59 -17.42 2.02
N LEU A 195 -38.17 -17.41 3.28
CA LEU A 195 -36.94 -16.73 3.71
C LEU A 195 -35.70 -17.32 3.02
N SER A 196 -35.61 -18.65 2.95
CA SER A 196 -34.52 -19.33 2.23
C SER A 196 -34.50 -18.98 0.75
N GLY A 197 -35.69 -18.86 0.12
CA GLY A 197 -35.82 -18.40 -1.26
C GLY A 197 -35.29 -16.98 -1.44
N LYS A 198 -35.71 -16.04 -0.58
CA LYS A 198 -35.21 -14.65 -0.59
C LYS A 198 -33.70 -14.57 -0.39
N THR A 199 -33.14 -15.35 0.54
CA THR A 199 -31.69 -15.43 0.76
C THR A 199 -30.96 -15.91 -0.50
N GLN A 200 -31.52 -16.90 -1.21
CA GLN A 200 -30.89 -17.42 -2.43
C GLN A 200 -30.87 -16.37 -3.55
N THR A 201 -31.96 -15.62 -3.74
CA THR A 201 -32.00 -14.50 -4.71
C THR A 201 -30.96 -13.42 -4.38
N LEU A 202 -30.80 -13.06 -3.10
CA LEU A 202 -29.78 -12.09 -2.69
C LEU A 202 -28.35 -12.59 -2.95
N LEU A 203 -28.09 -13.88 -2.72
CA LEU A 203 -26.78 -14.48 -3.03
C LEU A 203 -26.50 -14.49 -4.54
N GLU A 204 -27.51 -14.73 -5.38
CA GLU A 204 -27.41 -14.64 -6.84
C GLU A 204 -27.09 -13.21 -7.30
N GLU A 205 -27.75 -12.19 -6.72
CA GLU A 205 -27.46 -10.78 -6.98
C GLU A 205 -26.00 -10.42 -6.62
N ILE A 206 -25.53 -10.83 -5.43
CA ILE A 206 -24.15 -10.61 -4.99
C ILE A 206 -23.15 -11.33 -5.91
N SER A 207 -23.46 -12.56 -6.33
CA SER A 207 -22.65 -13.29 -7.32
C SER A 207 -22.57 -12.54 -8.66
N GLY A 208 -23.66 -11.90 -9.06
CA GLY A 208 -23.73 -11.04 -10.25
C GLY A 208 -22.74 -9.87 -10.19
N TYR A 209 -22.62 -9.21 -9.04
CA TYR A 209 -21.66 -8.12 -8.85
C TYR A 209 -20.18 -8.54 -8.97
N LEU A 210 -19.86 -9.83 -8.77
CA LEU A 210 -18.49 -10.34 -8.87
C LEU A 210 -18.10 -10.86 -10.27
N ARG A 211 -19.02 -10.82 -11.24
CA ARG A 211 -18.80 -11.25 -12.64
C ARG A 211 -18.53 -10.09 -13.60
N HIS A 212 -18.56 -8.86 -13.11
CA HIS A 212 -18.34 -7.63 -13.85
C HIS A 212 -17.20 -6.83 -13.23
#